data_AF-A0A0C7MVI4-F1
#
_entry.id   AF-A0A0C7MVI4-F1
#
_cell.length_a   1.000
_cell.length_b   1.000
_cell.length_c   1.000
_cell.angle_alpha   90.00
_cell.angle_beta   90.00
_cell.angle_gamma   90.00
#
_symmetry.space_group_name_H-M   'P 1'
#
loop_
_entity.id
_entity.type
_entity.pdbx_description
1 polymer ?
#
loop_
_entity_poly.entity_id
_entity_poly.type
_entity_poly.pdbx_seq_one_letter_code
_entity_poly.pdbx_strand_id
1 'polypeptide(L)'
;MDGIVDWLPYVDSAPPSLRQHIETLVEKELLDADLKVMHPGVESLLGTVPVSKYATQATSHATKREQDAQDQKRSAKKPCLGIDKTRFDVQGCNTADQRAVLESYWSHEESVLTEILQRTLGRQWVTNNEYMEGVRDALKEISDSQDRNLQDLENHRKMIQSEAQRDLAYMDERWKEALLRNVESALSNAQ
;
A
#
# COMPACT_ATOMS: atom_id res chain seq x y z
N MET A 1 24.04 -3.52 -26.77
CA MET A 1 22.72 -4.07 -27.09
C MET A 1 22.20 -4.61 -25.78
N ASP A 2 21.76 -3.70 -24.91
CA ASP A 2 21.41 -4.03 -23.53
C ASP A 2 19.90 -4.12 -23.45
N GLY A 3 19.38 -5.34 -23.31
CA GLY A 3 17.95 -5.61 -23.20
C GLY A 3 17.44 -6.69 -24.13
N ILE A 4 18.05 -7.88 -24.09
CA ILE A 4 17.32 -9.09 -24.51
C ILE A 4 16.26 -9.30 -23.43
N VAL A 5 14.99 -9.08 -23.79
CA VAL A 5 13.86 -9.31 -22.90
C VAL A 5 13.66 -10.82 -22.83
N ASP A 6 14.04 -11.41 -21.70
CA ASP A 6 14.14 -12.87 -21.49
C ASP A 6 12.78 -13.59 -21.46
N TRP A 7 11.67 -12.85 -21.30
CA TRP A 7 10.32 -13.38 -21.38
C TRP A 7 9.31 -12.32 -21.85
N LEU A 8 8.56 -12.65 -22.89
CA LEU A 8 7.56 -11.80 -23.55
C LEU A 8 6.14 -12.33 -23.29
N PRO A 9 5.48 -11.92 -22.18
CA PRO A 9 4.20 -12.52 -21.76
C PRO A 9 3.06 -12.59 -22.79
N TYR A 10 3.01 -11.71 -23.80
CA TYR A 10 1.98 -11.75 -24.86
C TYR A 10 2.36 -12.62 -26.05
N VAL A 11 3.63 -12.98 -26.17
CA VAL A 11 4.18 -13.76 -27.29
C VAL A 11 4.47 -15.19 -26.84
N ASP A 12 5.03 -15.34 -25.63
CA ASP A 12 5.43 -16.62 -25.05
C ASP A 12 4.23 -17.34 -24.44
N SER A 13 3.54 -18.10 -25.28
CA SER A 13 2.48 -19.02 -24.88
C SER A 13 3.10 -20.31 -24.27
N ALA A 14 3.23 -20.36 -22.95
CA ALA A 14 3.69 -21.55 -22.24
C ALA A 14 2.50 -22.47 -21.85
N PRO A 15 2.54 -23.79 -22.15
CA PRO A 15 1.54 -24.72 -21.65
C PRO A 15 1.55 -24.80 -20.12
N PRO A 16 0.38 -24.98 -19.47
CA PRO A 16 0.26 -24.98 -18.01
C PRO A 16 1.03 -26.12 -17.33
N SER A 17 1.36 -27.20 -18.07
CA SER A 17 2.20 -28.30 -17.57
C SER A 17 3.64 -27.87 -17.26
N LEU A 18 4.20 -26.89 -17.99
CA LEU A 18 5.55 -26.39 -17.72
C LEU A 18 5.62 -25.60 -16.42
N ARG A 19 4.52 -24.97 -16.00
CA ARG A 19 4.46 -24.22 -14.75
C ARG A 19 4.76 -25.10 -13.55
N GLN A 20 4.13 -26.27 -13.45
CA GLN A 20 4.37 -27.22 -12.36
C GLN A 20 5.83 -27.71 -12.38
N HIS A 21 6.38 -27.96 -13.57
CA HIS A 21 7.78 -28.38 -13.69
C HIS A 21 8.74 -27.28 -13.23
N ILE A 22 8.51 -26.04 -13.63
CA ILE A 22 9.31 -24.88 -13.21
C ILE A 22 9.20 -24.70 -11.70
N GLU A 23 8.00 -24.75 -11.13
CA GLU A 23 7.77 -24.66 -9.68
C GLU A 23 8.58 -25.73 -8.93
N THR A 24 8.58 -26.99 -9.39
CA THR A 24 9.40 -28.05 -8.77
C THR A 24 10.90 -27.83 -8.91
N LEU A 25 11.37 -27.16 -9.98
CA LEU A 25 12.78 -26.80 -10.13
C LEU A 25 13.16 -25.66 -9.18
N VAL A 26 12.31 -24.62 -9.07
CA VAL A 26 12.51 -23.53 -8.12
C VAL A 26 12.54 -24.05 -6.69
N GLU A 27 11.64 -24.97 -6.33
CA GLU A 27 11.64 -25.59 -4.99
C GLU A 27 12.96 -26.33 -4.69
N LYS A 28 13.53 -27.03 -5.66
CA LYS A 28 14.83 -27.71 -5.50
C LYS A 28 15.96 -26.71 -5.28
N GLU A 29 16.02 -25.64 -6.07
CA GLU A 29 17.03 -24.59 -5.92
C GLU A 29 16.88 -23.85 -4.57
N LEU A 30 15.64 -23.65 -4.10
CA LEU A 30 15.38 -23.04 -2.80
C LEU A 30 15.82 -23.89 -1.61
N LEU A 31 15.89 -25.22 -1.77
CA LEU A 31 16.43 -26.12 -0.73
C LEU A 31 17.96 -26.00 -0.59
N ASP A 32 18.64 -25.69 -1.69
CA ASP A 32 20.09 -25.52 -1.73
C ASP A 32 20.52 -24.07 -1.40
N ALA A 33 19.58 -23.12 -1.45
CA ALA A 33 19.81 -21.71 -1.14
C ALA A 33 19.84 -21.43 0.38
N ASP A 34 20.75 -20.55 0.81
CA ASP A 34 20.78 -20.09 2.20
C ASP A 34 19.63 -19.11 2.49
N LEU A 35 18.54 -19.63 3.03
CA LEU A 35 17.33 -18.88 3.42
C LEU A 35 17.57 -17.85 4.55
N LYS A 36 18.79 -17.75 5.10
CA LYS A 36 19.14 -16.78 6.13
C LYS A 36 19.47 -15.39 5.59
N VAL A 37 19.65 -15.24 4.28
CA VAL A 37 19.88 -13.92 3.67
C VAL A 37 18.55 -13.20 3.50
N MET A 38 18.28 -12.25 4.39
CA MET A 38 17.12 -11.36 4.30
C MET A 38 17.24 -10.47 3.06
N HIS A 39 16.17 -10.34 2.30
CA HIS A 39 16.13 -9.41 1.19
C HIS A 39 16.25 -7.96 1.72
N PRO A 40 17.10 -7.09 1.14
CA PRO A 40 17.37 -5.74 1.66
C PRO A 40 16.11 -4.85 1.72
N GLY A 41 15.10 -5.11 0.89
CA GLY A 41 13.79 -4.45 0.96
C GLY A 41 12.91 -4.86 2.15
N VAL A 42 13.23 -5.96 2.83
CA VAL A 42 12.51 -6.42 4.04
C VAL A 42 13.15 -5.83 5.30
N GLU A 43 14.44 -5.52 5.27
CA GLU A 43 15.11 -4.80 6.36
C GLU A 43 14.49 -3.41 6.61
N SER A 44 14.10 -2.72 5.54
CA SER A 44 13.39 -1.43 5.65
C SER A 44 11.98 -1.56 6.22
N LEU A 45 11.28 -2.66 5.93
CA LEU A 45 9.94 -2.95 6.47
C LEU A 45 9.97 -3.43 7.92
N LEU A 46 11.04 -4.15 8.31
CA LEU A 46 11.27 -4.61 9.68
C LEU A 46 11.84 -3.52 10.59
N GLY A 47 12.13 -2.32 10.06
CA GLY A 47 12.54 -1.17 10.85
C GLY A 47 13.95 -1.28 11.44
N THR A 48 14.83 -2.11 10.88
CA THR A 48 16.24 -2.19 11.33
C THR A 48 17.07 -1.00 10.84
N VAL A 49 16.53 -0.18 9.93
CA VAL A 49 17.13 1.10 9.54
C VAL A 49 16.93 2.10 10.68
N PRO A 50 17.99 2.73 11.21
CA PRO A 50 17.86 3.74 12.25
C PRO A 50 16.94 4.86 11.74
N VAL A 51 15.82 5.04 12.44
CA VAL A 51 14.85 6.11 12.22
C VAL A 51 15.62 7.42 12.09
N SER A 52 15.44 8.10 10.95
CA SER A 52 16.05 9.41 10.67
C SER A 52 15.94 10.33 11.88
N LYS A 53 17.01 11.07 12.22
CA LYS A 53 17.02 12.05 13.33
C LYS A 53 15.89 13.09 13.24
N TYR A 54 15.31 13.28 12.06
CA TYR A 54 14.16 14.16 11.85
C TYR A 54 12.82 13.50 12.20
N ALA A 55 12.68 12.19 12.05
CA ALA A 55 11.48 11.45 12.46
C ALA A 55 11.36 11.33 13.99
N THR A 56 12.49 11.39 14.72
CA THR A 56 12.52 11.46 16.19
C THR A 56 12.22 12.85 16.76
N GLN A 57 12.24 13.92 15.95
CA GLN A 57 11.85 15.26 16.42
C GLN A 57 10.33 15.47 16.36
N ALA A 58 9.64 14.80 15.43
CA ALA A 58 8.18 14.79 15.35
C ALA A 58 7.51 14.09 16.54
N THR A 59 8.25 13.27 17.29
CA THR A 59 7.78 12.60 18.52
C THR A 59 8.03 13.40 19.79
N SER A 60 8.49 14.66 19.72
CA SER A 60 8.60 15.53 20.91
C SER A 60 7.25 15.91 21.56
N HIS A 61 6.12 15.58 20.91
CA HIS A 61 4.77 15.58 21.50
C HIS A 61 4.23 14.16 21.79
N ALA A 62 5.03 13.11 21.66
CA ALA A 62 4.61 11.71 21.83
C ALA A 62 4.86 11.19 23.25
N THR A 63 4.10 11.68 24.23
CA THR A 63 4.04 11.07 25.58
C THR A 63 3.21 9.78 25.63
N LYS A 64 3.00 9.05 24.51
CA LYS A 64 2.05 7.92 24.52
C LYS A 64 2.38 6.68 23.70
N ARG A 65 3.52 6.58 23.00
CA ARG A 65 3.79 5.38 22.17
C ARG A 65 5.14 4.69 22.36
N GLU A 66 6.12 5.29 23.03
CA GLU A 66 7.46 4.67 23.17
C GLU A 66 7.66 3.84 24.46
N GLN A 67 6.68 3.80 25.38
CA GLN A 67 6.76 2.92 26.57
C GLN A 67 6.26 1.48 26.32
N ASP A 68 5.67 1.17 25.16
CA ASP A 68 5.08 -0.16 24.93
C ASP A 68 6.09 -1.23 24.44
N ALA A 69 7.35 -0.88 24.19
CA ALA A 69 8.35 -1.85 23.69
C ALA A 69 9.33 -2.41 24.74
N GLN A 70 9.40 -1.84 25.95
CA GLN A 70 10.28 -2.35 27.03
C GLN A 70 9.56 -2.77 28.32
N ASP A 71 8.24 -2.58 28.42
CA ASP A 71 7.50 -2.75 29.68
C ASP A 71 6.64 -4.03 29.72
N GLN A 72 7.19 -5.16 29.26
CA GLN A 72 6.61 -6.50 29.48
C GLN A 72 6.63 -6.95 30.96
N LYS A 73 7.04 -6.09 31.90
CA LYS A 73 6.94 -6.34 33.34
C LYS A 73 5.97 -5.36 33.99
N ARG A 74 4.70 -5.75 33.99
CA ARG A 74 3.70 -5.45 35.05
C ARG A 74 3.94 -4.12 35.80
N SER A 75 3.75 -2.98 35.14
CA SER A 75 3.28 -1.80 35.83
C SER A 75 1.84 -1.58 35.38
N ALA A 76 0.91 -1.68 36.32
CA ALA A 76 -0.48 -1.33 36.04
C ALA A 76 -0.46 0.11 35.51
N LYS A 77 -0.71 0.28 34.20
CA LYS A 77 -0.87 1.60 33.58
C LYS A 77 -1.81 2.37 34.49
N LYS A 78 -1.32 3.45 35.12
CA LYS A 78 -2.14 4.26 36.03
C LYS A 78 -3.46 4.53 35.30
N PRO A 79 -4.62 4.10 35.83
CA PRO A 79 -5.87 4.38 35.16
C PRO A 79 -5.93 5.90 35.04
N CYS A 80 -5.99 6.38 33.80
CA CYS A 80 -6.25 7.79 33.56
C CYS A 80 -7.47 8.13 34.41
N LEU A 81 -7.31 9.05 35.37
CA LEU A 81 -8.43 9.62 36.09
C LEU A 81 -9.21 10.39 35.04
N GLY A 82 -10.09 9.69 34.31
CA GLY A 82 -10.96 10.28 33.32
C GLY A 82 -11.76 11.41 33.97
N ILE A 83 -12.44 12.20 33.14
CA ILE A 83 -13.35 13.23 33.67
C ILE A 83 -14.31 12.55 34.64
N ASP A 84 -14.33 13.03 35.89
CA ASP A 84 -15.20 12.52 36.93
C ASP A 84 -16.65 12.83 36.56
N LYS A 85 -17.36 11.81 36.07
CA LYS A 85 -18.75 11.95 35.63
C LYS A 85 -19.73 12.12 36.79
N THR A 86 -19.30 11.83 38.03
CA THR A 86 -20.15 11.99 39.22
C THR A 86 -20.47 13.46 39.52
N ARG A 87 -19.65 14.39 39.01
CA ARG A 87 -19.91 15.84 39.10
C ARG A 87 -21.14 16.29 38.30
N PHE A 88 -21.58 15.49 37.32
CA PHE A 88 -22.74 15.75 36.49
C PHE A 88 -23.94 14.87 36.85
N ASP A 89 -23.84 14.10 37.95
CA ASP A 89 -24.94 13.23 38.39
C ASP A 89 -26.03 14.06 39.09
N VAL A 90 -27.22 14.07 38.46
CA VAL A 90 -28.40 14.81 38.91
C VAL A 90 -28.91 14.29 40.26
N GLN A 91 -28.70 13.01 40.58
CA GLN A 91 -29.19 12.40 41.82
C GLN A 91 -28.30 12.69 43.05
N GLY A 92 -27.06 13.16 42.84
CA GLY A 92 -26.07 13.42 43.90
C GLY A 92 -25.90 14.89 44.31
N CYS A 93 -26.68 15.81 43.73
CA CYS A 93 -26.50 17.27 43.90
C CYS A 93 -27.11 17.82 45.20
N ASN A 94 -26.45 17.54 46.33
CA ASN A 94 -26.92 17.95 47.66
C ASN A 94 -26.39 19.32 48.10
N THR A 95 -25.29 19.79 47.52
CA THR A 95 -24.68 21.08 47.86
C THR A 95 -25.09 22.20 46.89
N ALA A 96 -25.12 23.44 47.36
CA ALA A 96 -25.48 24.60 46.52
C ALA A 96 -24.52 24.77 45.33
N ASP A 97 -23.23 24.54 45.54
CA ASP A 97 -22.22 24.64 44.48
C ASP A 97 -22.41 23.58 43.38
N GLN A 98 -22.77 22.35 43.74
CA GLN A 98 -23.09 21.31 42.76
C GLN A 98 -24.33 21.64 41.94
N ARG A 99 -25.35 22.23 42.56
CA ARG A 99 -26.57 22.68 41.86
C ARG A 99 -26.28 23.83 40.90
N ALA A 100 -25.45 24.81 41.29
CA ALA A 100 -25.05 25.89 40.41
C ALA A 100 -24.26 25.39 39.18
N VAL A 101 -23.38 24.39 39.38
CA VAL A 101 -22.68 23.72 38.27
C VAL A 101 -23.67 23.03 37.34
N LEU A 102 -24.64 22.29 37.88
CA LEU A 102 -25.64 21.58 37.09
C LEU A 102 -26.54 22.55 36.30
N GLU A 103 -26.99 23.64 36.92
CA GLU A 103 -27.79 24.69 36.28
C GLU A 103 -27.02 25.35 35.14
N SER A 104 -25.75 25.71 35.36
CA SER A 104 -24.91 26.29 34.31
C SER A 104 -24.73 25.36 33.10
N TYR A 105 -24.63 24.06 33.34
CA TYR A 105 -24.53 23.06 32.27
C TYR A 105 -25.84 22.92 31.51
N TRP A 106 -26.98 22.89 32.22
CA TRP A 106 -28.30 22.82 31.60
C TRP A 106 -28.61 24.04 30.75
N SER A 107 -28.34 25.25 31.25
CA SER A 107 -28.53 26.48 30.49
C SER A 107 -27.64 26.52 29.25
N HIS A 108 -26.41 26.02 29.35
CA HIS A 108 -25.53 25.88 28.19
C HIS A 108 -26.09 24.87 27.17
N GLU A 109 -26.54 23.69 27.61
CA GLU A 109 -27.11 22.68 26.74
C GLU A 109 -28.38 23.18 26.03
N GLU A 110 -29.25 23.87 26.76
CA GLU A 110 -30.45 24.51 26.22
C GLU A 110 -30.09 25.56 25.15
N SER A 111 -29.13 26.45 25.44
CA SER A 111 -28.66 27.47 24.48
C SER A 111 -28.04 26.84 23.23
N VAL A 112 -27.24 25.78 23.39
CA VAL A 112 -26.65 25.06 22.25
C VAL A 112 -27.72 24.39 21.39
N LEU A 113 -28.70 23.73 21.99
CA LEU A 113 -29.76 23.01 21.28
C LEU A 113 -30.76 23.95 20.60
N THR A 114 -31.09 25.08 21.24
CA THR A 114 -32.10 26.02 20.73
C THR A 114 -31.52 27.03 19.75
N GLU A 115 -30.33 27.58 20.03
CA GLU A 115 -29.79 28.68 19.24
C GLU A 115 -28.72 28.23 18.24
N ILE A 116 -27.74 27.45 18.68
CA ILE A 116 -26.55 27.17 17.86
C ILE A 116 -26.85 26.06 16.86
N LEU A 117 -27.30 24.90 17.33
CA LEU A 117 -27.53 23.73 16.49
C LEU A 117 -28.59 23.99 15.42
N GLN A 118 -29.70 24.65 15.76
CA GLN A 118 -30.74 24.96 14.77
C GLN A 118 -30.23 25.89 13.66
N ARG A 119 -29.32 26.81 13.97
CA ARG A 119 -28.78 27.78 13.01
C ARG A 119 -27.66 27.19 12.13
N THR A 120 -26.83 26.31 12.68
CA THR A 120 -25.60 25.87 12.01
C THR A 120 -25.65 24.45 11.49
N LEU A 121 -26.40 23.53 12.11
CA LEU A 121 -26.30 22.10 11.83
C LEU A 121 -26.66 21.77 10.37
N GLY A 122 -27.78 22.29 9.87
CA GLY A 122 -28.21 22.03 8.50
C GLY A 122 -27.21 22.55 7.47
N ARG A 123 -26.66 23.75 7.69
CA ARG A 123 -25.65 24.34 6.79
C ARG A 123 -24.34 23.56 6.82
N GLN A 124 -23.86 23.22 8.01
CA GLN A 124 -22.64 22.42 8.17
C GLN A 124 -22.78 21.03 7.54
N TRP A 125 -23.96 20.40 7.67
CA TRP A 125 -24.24 19.11 7.06
C TRP A 125 -24.19 19.18 5.53
N VAL A 126 -24.82 20.20 4.94
CA VAL A 126 -24.79 20.42 3.49
C VAL A 126 -23.37 20.67 3.00
N THR A 127 -22.63 21.60 3.64
CA THR A 127 -21.24 21.89 3.26
C THR A 127 -20.33 20.66 3.37
N ASN A 128 -20.50 19.85 4.42
CA ASN A 128 -19.72 18.62 4.57
C ASN A 128 -20.07 17.59 3.49
N ASN A 129 -21.34 17.45 3.12
CA ASN A 129 -21.73 16.54 2.04
C ASN A 129 -21.18 16.99 0.69
N GLU A 130 -21.29 18.28 0.36
CA GLU A 130 -20.71 18.85 -0.87
C GLU A 130 -19.20 18.63 -0.93
N TYR A 131 -18.50 18.81 0.20
CA TYR A 131 -17.08 18.51 0.30
C TYR A 131 -16.78 17.02 0.05
N MET A 132 -17.54 16.12 0.67
CA MET A 132 -17.36 14.67 0.50
C MET A 132 -17.65 14.22 -0.94
N GLU A 133 -18.64 14.82 -1.60
CA GLU A 133 -18.92 14.58 -3.02
C GLU A 133 -17.75 15.05 -3.89
N GLY A 134 -17.21 16.25 -3.64
CA GLY A 134 -16.04 16.75 -4.36
C GLY A 134 -14.80 15.86 -4.18
N VAL A 135 -14.56 15.35 -2.96
CA VAL A 135 -13.47 14.40 -2.69
C VAL A 135 -13.68 13.08 -3.45
N ARG A 136 -14.91 12.55 -3.47
CA ARG A 136 -15.24 11.33 -4.20
C ARG A 136 -15.00 11.50 -5.70
N ASP A 137 -15.42 12.63 -6.26
CA ASP A 137 -15.29 12.90 -7.69
C ASP A 137 -13.82 13.08 -8.09
N ALA A 138 -13.01 13.77 -7.27
CA ALA A 138 -11.56 13.88 -7.47
C ALA A 138 -10.85 12.51 -7.38
N LEU A 139 -11.23 11.65 -6.43
CA LEU A 139 -10.67 10.29 -6.33
C LEU A 139 -11.04 9.45 -7.55
N LYS A 140 -12.26 9.61 -8.07
CA LYS A 140 -12.69 8.93 -9.29
C LYS A 140 -11.87 9.40 -10.50
N GLU A 141 -11.63 10.70 -10.65
CA GLU A 141 -10.78 11.23 -11.72
C GLU A 141 -9.36 10.67 -11.66
N ILE A 142 -8.77 10.58 -10.45
CA ILE A 142 -7.46 9.97 -10.25
C ILE A 142 -7.50 8.49 -10.66
N SER A 143 -8.49 7.72 -10.22
CA SER A 143 -8.65 6.32 -10.59
C SER A 143 -8.75 6.14 -12.11
N ASP A 144 -9.64 6.91 -12.75
CA ASP A 144 -9.83 6.86 -14.20
C ASP A 144 -8.55 7.23 -14.96
N SER A 145 -7.76 8.19 -14.44
CA SER A 145 -6.47 8.56 -15.03
C SER A 145 -5.42 7.44 -14.90
N GLN A 146 -5.39 6.75 -13.75
CA GLN A 146 -4.47 5.64 -13.51
C GLN A 146 -4.84 4.44 -14.38
N ASP A 147 -6.12 4.15 -14.54
CA ASP A 147 -6.60 3.06 -15.40
C ASP A 147 -6.24 3.31 -16.87
N ARG A 148 -6.40 4.55 -17.36
CA ARG A 148 -5.95 4.93 -18.71
C ARG A 148 -4.44 4.77 -18.87
N ASN A 149 -3.66 5.25 -17.90
CA ASN A 149 -2.20 5.12 -17.93
C ASN A 149 -1.76 3.64 -17.95
N LEU A 150 -2.40 2.78 -17.15
CA LEU A 150 -2.15 1.35 -17.15
C LEU A 150 -2.48 0.74 -18.51
N GLN A 151 -3.61 1.12 -19.10
CA GLN A 151 -4.01 0.64 -20.42
C GLN A 151 -3.06 1.11 -21.53
N ASP A 152 -2.55 2.34 -21.47
CA ASP A 152 -1.58 2.86 -22.43
C ASP A 152 -0.24 2.14 -22.30
N LEU A 153 0.24 1.90 -21.08
CA LEU A 153 1.46 1.12 -20.83
C LEU A 153 1.31 -0.32 -21.32
N GLU A 154 0.13 -0.92 -21.11
CA GLU A 154 -0.21 -2.25 -21.58
C GLU A 154 -0.21 -2.35 -23.10
N ASN A 155 -0.82 -1.38 -23.78
CA ASN A 155 -0.83 -1.30 -25.24
C ASN A 155 0.58 -1.10 -25.80
N HIS A 156 1.37 -0.24 -25.17
CA HIS A 156 2.76 -0.03 -25.53
C HIS A 156 3.61 -1.29 -25.35
N ARG A 157 3.40 -2.02 -24.25
CA ARG A 157 4.06 -3.31 -24.00
C ARG A 157 3.72 -4.33 -25.08
N LYS A 158 2.44 -4.47 -25.46
CA LYS A 158 2.01 -5.36 -26.55
C LYS A 158 2.65 -5.01 -27.88
N MET A 159 2.74 -3.73 -28.21
CA MET A 159 3.38 -3.26 -29.44
C MET A 159 4.85 -3.66 -29.49
N ILE A 160 5.63 -3.33 -28.45
CA ILE A 160 7.06 -3.70 -28.36
C ILE A 160 7.25 -5.22 -28.47
N GLN A 161 6.43 -6.01 -27.78
CA GLN A 161 6.56 -7.47 -27.84
C GLN A 161 6.22 -8.01 -29.23
N SER A 162 5.24 -7.43 -29.93
CA SER A 162 4.90 -7.82 -31.30
C SER A 162 6.00 -7.49 -32.31
N GLU A 163 6.74 -6.40 -32.11
CA GLU A 163 7.91 -6.04 -32.91
C GLU A 163 9.06 -7.00 -32.63
N ALA A 164 9.37 -7.23 -31.34
CA ALA A 164 10.38 -8.19 -30.92
C ALA A 164 10.10 -9.61 -31.45
N GLN A 165 8.84 -10.03 -31.51
CA GLN A 165 8.47 -11.33 -32.08
C GLN A 165 8.86 -11.44 -33.57
N ARG A 166 8.65 -10.38 -34.35
CA ARG A 166 9.02 -10.36 -35.77
C ARG A 166 10.53 -10.43 -35.94
N ASP A 167 11.26 -9.68 -35.12
CA ASP A 167 12.71 -9.67 -35.14
C ASP A 167 13.29 -11.04 -34.74
N LEU A 168 12.74 -11.67 -33.69
CA LEU A 168 13.14 -13.01 -33.26
C LEU A 168 12.86 -14.06 -34.35
N ALA A 169 11.70 -14.01 -35.01
CA ALA A 169 11.38 -14.92 -36.11
C ALA A 169 12.36 -14.76 -37.28
N TYR A 170 12.67 -13.53 -37.66
CA TYR A 170 13.65 -13.23 -38.72
C TYR A 170 15.05 -13.74 -38.35
N MET A 171 15.49 -13.56 -37.10
CA MET A 171 16.79 -14.05 -36.64
C MET A 171 16.84 -15.58 -36.59
N ASP A 172 15.75 -16.25 -36.20
CA ASP A 172 15.66 -17.71 -36.19
C ASP A 172 15.74 -18.31 -37.60
N GLU A 173 15.04 -17.72 -38.58
CA GLU A 173 15.16 -18.13 -39.99
C GLU A 173 16.58 -17.98 -40.52
N ARG A 174 17.19 -16.81 -40.29
CA ARG A 174 18.58 -16.54 -40.71
C ARG A 174 19.57 -17.48 -40.03
N TRP A 175 19.35 -17.80 -38.76
CA TRP A 175 20.18 -18.73 -38.01
C TRP A 175 20.07 -20.15 -38.57
N LYS A 176 18.85 -20.62 -38.88
CA LYS A 176 18.63 -21.92 -39.54
C LYS A 176 19.31 -21.99 -40.90
N GLU A 177 19.21 -20.95 -41.73
CA GLU A 177 19.90 -20.90 -43.02
C GLU A 177 21.43 -20.94 -42.88
N ALA A 178 21.99 -20.20 -41.92
CA ALA A 178 23.41 -20.21 -41.64
C ALA A 178 23.89 -21.59 -41.17
N LEU A 179 23.10 -22.25 -40.31
CA LEU A 179 23.35 -23.63 -39.88
C LEU A 179 23.36 -24.60 -41.06
N LEU A 180 22.37 -24.53 -41.94
CA LEU A 180 22.30 -25.38 -43.12
C LEU A 180 23.52 -25.17 -44.03
N ARG A 181 23.90 -23.92 -44.32
CA ARG A 181 25.10 -23.62 -45.12
C ARG A 181 26.38 -24.13 -44.47
N ASN A 182 26.50 -24.04 -43.15
CA ASN A 182 27.67 -24.56 -42.43
C ASN A 182 27.73 -26.09 -42.48
N VAL A 183 26.58 -26.78 -42.40
CA VAL A 183 26.52 -28.24 -42.54
C VAL A 183 26.83 -28.67 -43.97
N GLU A 184 26.25 -28.00 -44.97
CA GLU A 184 26.49 -28.29 -46.39
C GLU A 184 27.97 -28.11 -46.77
N SER A 185 28.59 -27.02 -46.32
CA SER A 185 30.03 -26.77 -46.56
C SER A 185 30.94 -27.76 -45.81
N ALA A 186 30.57 -28.18 -44.60
CA ALA A 186 31.29 -29.22 -43.87
C ALA A 186 31.20 -30.58 -44.59
N LEU A 187 30.04 -30.93 -45.14
CA LEU A 187 29.84 -32.17 -45.90
C LEU A 187 30.59 -32.16 -47.24
N SER A 188 30.61 -31.03 -47.95
CA SER A 188 31.36 -30.93 -49.22
C SER A 188 32.87 -30.95 -49.04
N ASN A 189 33.39 -30.49 -47.90
CA ASN A 189 34.82 -30.52 -47.58
C ASN A 189 35.29 -31.88 -47.02
N ALA A 190 34.36 -32.78 -46.68
CA ALA A 190 34.66 -34.12 -46.17
C ALA A 190 34.66 -35.20 -47.27
N GLN A 191 34.29 -34.84 -48.51
CA GLN A 191 34.41 -35.68 -49.73
C GLN A 191 35.66 -35.29 -50.51
#